data_AF-A0A401T9K3-F1
#
_entry.id   AF-A0A401T9K3-F1
#
_cell.length_a   1.000
_cell.length_b   1.000
_cell.length_c   1.000
_cell.angle_alpha   90.00
_cell.angle_beta   90.00
_cell.angle_gamma   90.00
#
_symmetry.space_group_name_H-M   'P 1'
#
loop_
_entity.id
_entity.type
_entity.pdbx_description
1 polymer ?
#
loop_
_entity_poly.entity_id
_entity_poly.type
_entity_poly.pdbx_seq_one_letter_code
_entity_poly.pdbx_strand_id
1 'polypeptide(L)'
;SGDDLRQDMLVLQLVKVMDRIWCQEGLNLSMIIYRCISTGRGRGLVELVPDATTLAKIHMKHGIIGPLKEHTLLKWFQEHNPTEEQYKN
;
A
#
# COMPACT_ATOMS: atom_id res chain seq x y z
N SER A 1 11.74 15.11 14.47
CA SER A 1 10.38 14.60 14.23
C SER A 1 9.55 15.69 13.60
N GLY A 2 8.95 15.46 12.42
CA GLY A 2 8.10 16.48 11.80
C GLY A 2 7.87 16.25 10.31
N ASP A 3 7.29 15.11 9.95
CA ASP A 3 6.65 15.00 8.63
C ASP A 3 5.41 15.87 8.59
N ASP A 4 5.29 16.63 7.51
CA ASP A 4 4.17 17.52 7.29
C ASP A 4 3.03 16.77 6.59
N LEU A 5 2.23 16.08 7.39
CA LEU A 5 1.09 15.28 6.93
C LEU A 5 0.03 16.10 6.16
N ARG A 6 0.11 17.43 6.14
CA ARG A 6 -0.74 18.26 5.28
C ARG A 6 -0.48 17.98 3.80
N GLN A 7 0.76 17.66 3.42
CA GLN A 7 1.09 17.29 2.04
C GLN A 7 0.49 15.92 1.70
N ASP A 8 0.67 14.92 2.56
CA ASP A 8 0.08 13.58 2.39
C ASP A 8 -1.44 13.63 2.29
N MET A 9 -2.10 14.44 3.13
CA MET A 9 -3.54 14.67 3.07
C MET A 9 -4.00 15.14 1.69
N LEU A 10 -3.31 16.14 1.12
CA LEU A 10 -3.67 16.70 -0.18
C LEU A 10 -3.50 15.66 -1.30
N VAL A 11 -2.39 14.91 -1.27
CA VAL A 11 -2.12 13.85 -2.25
C VAL A 11 -3.20 12.77 -2.17
N LEU A 12 -3.56 12.31 -0.98
CA LEU A 12 -4.59 11.29 -0.81
C LEU A 12 -5.98 11.77 -1.25
N GLN A 13 -6.30 13.06 -1.09
CA GLN A 13 -7.54 13.61 -1.67
C GLN A 13 -7.51 13.60 -3.21
N LEU A 14 -6.38 13.94 -3.83
CA LEU A 14 -6.24 13.86 -5.28
C LEU A 14 -6.39 12.42 -5.78
N VAL A 15 -5.75 11.45 -5.12
CA VAL A 15 -5.89 10.03 -5.46
C VAL A 15 -7.35 9.57 -5.31
N LYS A 16 -8.09 10.06 -4.31
CA LYS A 16 -9.52 9.79 -4.16
C LYS A 16 -10.37 10.34 -5.30
N VAL A 17 -10.02 11.51 -5.83
CA VAL A 17 -10.68 12.04 -7.03
C VAL A 17 -10.37 11.18 -8.26
N MET A 18 -9.10 10.77 -8.43
CA MET A 18 -8.70 9.88 -9.53
C MET A 18 -9.43 8.54 -9.49
N ASP A 19 -9.49 7.91 -8.31
CA ASP A 19 -10.20 6.64 -8.09
C ASP A 19 -11.69 6.74 -8.44
N ARG A 20 -12.34 7.84 -8.04
CA ARG A 20 -13.73 8.11 -8.44
C ARG A 20 -13.88 8.23 -9.96
N ILE A 21 -12.98 8.94 -10.65
CA ILE A 21 -13.03 9.10 -12.11
C ILE A 21 -12.86 7.74 -12.78
N TRP A 22 -11.88 6.94 -12.36
CA TRP A 22 -11.66 5.60 -12.91
C TRP A 22 -12.88 4.70 -12.71
N CYS A 23 -13.48 4.69 -11.52
CA CYS A 23 -14.67 3.92 -11.24
C CYS A 23 -15.88 4.35 -12.10
N GLN A 24 -16.02 5.64 -12.38
CA GLN A 24 -17.07 6.17 -13.27
C GLN A 24 -16.93 5.67 -14.71
N GLU A 25 -15.71 5.46 -15.18
CA GLU A 25 -15.39 4.89 -16.49
C GLU A 25 -15.38 3.35 -16.50
N GLY A 26 -15.79 2.70 -15.40
CA GLY A 26 -15.81 1.23 -15.27
C GLY A 26 -14.45 0.60 -14.98
N LEU A 27 -13.45 1.40 -14.59
CA LEU A 27 -12.12 0.94 -14.21
C LEU A 27 -11.99 0.86 -12.69
N ASN A 28 -12.24 -0.30 -12.11
CA ASN A 28 -11.92 -0.57 -10.71
C ASN A 28 -10.47 -1.06 -10.60
N LEU A 29 -9.56 -0.19 -10.17
CA LEU A 29 -8.13 -0.49 -10.02
C LEU A 29 -7.74 -1.01 -8.62
N SER A 30 -8.73 -1.35 -7.78
CA SER A 30 -8.51 -1.90 -6.42
C SER A 30 -7.62 -1.00 -5.54
N MET A 31 -7.83 0.32 -5.63
CA MET A 31 -7.04 1.30 -4.88
C MET A 31 -7.34 1.22 -3.38
N ILE A 32 -6.28 1.16 -2.55
CA ILE A 32 -6.39 1.31 -1.09
C ILE A 32 -5.97 2.73 -0.71
N ILE A 33 -6.95 3.60 -0.45
CA ILE A 33 -6.74 4.99 -0.06
C ILE A 33 -6.91 5.13 1.44
N TYR A 34 -5.82 4.97 2.19
CA TYR A 34 -5.82 5.09 3.65
C TYR A 34 -6.04 6.54 4.11
N ARG A 35 -6.57 6.73 5.32
CA ARG A 35 -6.79 8.05 5.91
C ARG A 35 -5.49 8.62 6.47
N CYS A 36 -5.27 9.90 6.22
CA CYS A 36 -4.25 10.71 6.86
C CYS A 36 -4.90 12.01 7.36
N ILE A 37 -4.62 12.42 8.59
CA ILE A 37 -5.17 13.63 9.21
C ILE A 37 -4.08 14.38 9.96
N SER A 38 -3.77 15.59 9.55
CA SER A 38 -2.93 16.51 10.31
C SER A 38 -3.75 17.10 11.46
N THR A 39 -3.24 16.95 12.69
CA THR A 39 -3.86 17.47 13.91
C THR A 39 -3.15 18.72 14.45
N GLY A 40 -2.07 19.15 13.78
CA GLY A 40 -1.32 20.35 14.10
C GLY A 40 0.06 20.32 13.43
N ARG A 41 0.86 21.36 13.68
CA ARG A 41 2.22 21.46 13.11
C ARG A 41 3.07 20.26 13.53
N GLY A 42 3.55 19.49 12.55
CA GLY A 42 4.37 18.29 12.77
C GLY A 42 3.64 17.16 13.51
N ARG A 43 2.30 17.18 13.53
CA ARG A 43 1.46 16.17 14.20
C ARG A 43 0.32 15.72 13.30
N GLY A 44 -0.03 14.45 13.41
CA GLY A 44 -1.20 13.88 12.76
C GLY A 44 -1.30 12.38 12.98
N LEU A 45 -2.28 11.78 12.32
CA LEU A 45 -2.63 10.38 12.40
C LEU A 45 -2.66 9.80 10.99
N VAL A 46 -2.14 8.60 10.84
CA VAL A 46 -2.20 7.81 9.60
C VAL A 46 -2.89 6.50 9.93
N GLU A 47 -3.85 6.11 9.11
CA GLU A 47 -4.56 4.84 9.24
C GLU A 47 -3.60 3.66 8.99
N LEU A 48 -3.62 2.71 9.93
CA LEU A 48 -2.93 1.44 9.75
C LEU A 48 -3.78 0.54 8.84
N VAL A 49 -3.19 0.12 7.72
CA VAL A 49 -3.79 -0.91 6.87
C VAL A 49 -3.47 -2.28 7.50
N PRO A 50 -4.49 -3.06 7.91
CA PRO A 50 -4.27 -4.37 8.50
C PRO A 50 -3.64 -5.32 7.47
N ASP A 51 -2.91 -6.32 7.95
CA ASP A 51 -2.28 -7.37 7.14
C ASP A 51 -1.36 -6.88 6.02
N ALA A 52 -0.92 -5.62 6.09
CA ALA A 52 0.04 -5.03 5.16
C ALA A 52 1.48 -5.18 5.67
N THR A 53 2.40 -5.41 4.75
CA THR A 53 3.85 -5.36 5.00
C THR A 53 4.54 -4.55 3.91
N THR A 54 5.67 -3.94 4.24
CA THR A 54 6.46 -3.19 3.24
C THR A 54 7.19 -4.16 2.31
N LEU A 55 7.36 -3.77 1.04
CA LEU A 55 8.17 -4.52 0.07
C LEU A 55 9.60 -4.74 0.57
N ALA A 56 10.19 -3.75 1.23
CA ALA A 56 11.51 -3.86 1.84
C ALA A 56 11.59 -5.02 2.85
N LYS A 57 10.57 -5.18 3.70
CA LYS A 57 10.50 -6.28 4.67
C LYS A 57 10.35 -7.64 3.98
N ILE A 58 9.58 -7.72 2.89
CA ILE A 58 9.45 -8.93 2.07
C ILE A 58 10.80 -9.33 1.46
N HIS A 59 11.51 -8.37 0.86
CA HIS A 59 12.80 -8.63 0.24
C HIS A 59 13.87 -9.01 1.28
N MET A 60 13.86 -8.39 2.46
CA MET A 60 14.82 -8.71 3.53
C MET A 60 14.71 -10.17 4.00
N LYS A 61 13.50 -10.76 3.99
CA LYS A 61 13.30 -12.19 4.28
C LYS A 61 14.11 -13.11 3.35
N HIS A 62 14.46 -12.62 2.15
CA HIS A 62 15.21 -13.34 1.13
C HIS A 62 16.68 -12.89 1.02
N GLY A 63 17.17 -12.14 2.02
CA GLY A 63 18.54 -11.65 2.15
C GLY A 63 18.77 -10.23 1.59
N ILE A 64 19.99 -9.72 1.74
CA ILE A 64 20.38 -8.34 1.36
C ILE A 64 20.19 -8.06 -0.14
N ILE A 65 20.31 -9.10 -0.98
CA ILE A 65 20.12 -9.04 -2.45
C ILE A 65 18.64 -9.34 -2.83
N GLY A 66 17.74 -9.49 -1.85
CA GLY A 66 16.33 -9.81 -2.06
C GLY A 66 15.60 -8.98 -3.14
N PRO A 67 15.84 -7.65 -3.26
CA PRO A 67 15.23 -6.84 -4.32
C PRO A 67 15.72 -7.19 -5.73
N LEU A 68 16.92 -7.76 -5.87
CA LEU A 68 17.52 -8.15 -7.14
C LEU A 68 17.24 -9.61 -7.49
N LYS A 69 16.66 -10.38 -6.57
CA LYS A 69 16.25 -11.77 -6.80
C LYS A 69 14.88 -11.81 -7.46
N GLU A 70 14.84 -12.41 -8.64
CA GLU A 70 13.60 -12.72 -9.33
C GLU A 70 12.71 -13.62 -8.46
N HIS A 71 11.39 -13.47 -8.60
CA HIS A 71 10.35 -14.26 -7.93
C HIS A 71 10.23 -14.13 -6.40
N THR A 72 10.92 -13.19 -5.75
CA THR A 72 10.78 -12.99 -4.28
C THR A 72 9.35 -12.61 -3.87
N LEU A 73 8.69 -11.74 -4.64
CA LEU A 73 7.30 -11.38 -4.41
C LEU A 73 6.35 -12.56 -4.68
N LEU A 74 6.57 -13.31 -5.75
CA LEU A 74 5.75 -14.48 -6.09
C LEU A 74 5.80 -15.53 -4.97
N LYS A 75 6.99 -15.83 -4.45
CA LYS A 75 7.16 -16.75 -3.31
C LYS A 75 6.42 -16.24 -2.08
N TRP A 76 6.54 -14.96 -1.78
CA TRP A 76 5.81 -14.36 -0.67
C TRP A 76 4.29 -14.50 -0.84
N PHE A 77 3.74 -14.25 -2.04
CA PHE A 77 2.32 -14.44 -2.31
C PHE A 77 1.88 -15.91 -2.18
N GLN A 78 2.68 -16.87 -2.64
CA GLN A 78 2.38 -18.30 -2.50
C GLN A 78 2.39 -18.77 -1.04
N GLU A 79 3.30 -18.23 -0.21
CA GLU A 79 3.34 -18.53 1.22
C GLU A 79 2.10 -18.01 1.97
N HIS A 80 1.52 -16.89 1.54
CA HIS A 80 0.37 -16.27 2.20
C HIS A 80 -0.98 -16.68 1.59
N ASN A 81 -0.98 -17.27 0.39
CA ASN A 81 -2.17 -17.78 -0.30
C ASN A 81 -1.95 -19.24 -0.71
N PRO A 82 -2.10 -20.20 0.22
CA PRO A 82 -1.72 -21.60 0.00
C PRO A 82 -2.65 -22.36 -0.95
N THR A 83 -3.86 -21.87 -1.21
CA THR A 83 -4.80 -22.48 -2.16
C THR A 83 -4.85 -21.68 -3.47
N GLU A 84 -5.05 -22.36 -4.60
CA GLU A 84 -5.19 -21.68 -5.90
C GLU A 84 -6.36 -20.70 -5.93
N GLU A 85 -7.44 -21.00 -5.21
CA GLU A 85 -8.61 -20.15 -5.12
C GLU A 85 -8.32 -18.86 -4.34
N GLN A 86 -7.50 -18.92 -3.28
CA GLN A 86 -7.04 -17.73 -2.56
C GLN A 86 -6.00 -16.92 -3.34
N TYR A 87 -5.24 -17.54 -4.23
CA TYR A 87 -4.24 -16.85 -5.06
C TYR A 87 -4.86 -16.13 -6.27
N LYS A 88 -5.99 -16.63 -6.77
CA LYS A 88 -6.68 -16.09 -7.95
C LYS A 88 -7.71 -15.00 -7.64
N ASN A 89 -8.15 -14.90 -6.39
CA ASN A 89 -9.12 -13.91 -5.89
C ASN A 89 -8.42 -12.75 -5.19
#